data_AF-A0A6L7SWA0-F1
#
_entry.id   AF-A0A6L7SWA0-F1
#
_cell.length_a   1.000
_cell.length_b   1.000
_cell.length_c   1.000
_cell.angle_alpha   90.00
_cell.angle_beta   90.00
_cell.angle_gamma   90.00
#
_symmetry.space_group_name_H-M   'P 1'
#
loop_
_entity.id
_entity.type
_entity.pdbx_description
1 polymer ?
#
loop_
_entity_poly.entity_id
_entity_poly.type
_entity_poly.pdbx_seq_one_letter_code
_entity_poly.pdbx_strand_id
1 'polypeptide(L)'
;MMLTDRQCVEWLFSVERICQENILQSHDAQIFFEVGDSVWFDRNVHERLFGTIEKLNSKTCTVSLIGGKKWAVPYMRLDHVDESLFDARAPRARRLLDVAVRARQMMDEHGLRAWSLYFSHGRRLLGKCVYRDQAIFISRHHAVNHQPEQVNDTILHEIAHALAGSKAGHGPEWKAIALRIGAVPESRAYEKDKAERKRKKLLEAKSRFTTGDMVSFPVKGKQFVGRIIRMNPKRAKVDCGNRIYLAPYTLLENHV
;
A
#
# COMPACT_ATOMS: atom_id res chain seq x y z
N MET A 1 -7.15 -13.44 -43.51
CA MET A 1 -6.67 -14.81 -43.25
C MET A 1 -6.44 -14.90 -41.75
N MET A 2 -7.28 -15.69 -41.09
CA MET A 2 -7.43 -15.74 -39.63
C MET A 2 -6.15 -16.24 -38.97
N LEU A 3 -5.65 -15.49 -37.99
CA LEU A 3 -4.60 -15.97 -37.09
C LEU A 3 -5.25 -16.98 -36.16
N THR A 4 -4.78 -18.22 -36.25
CA THR A 4 -5.30 -19.42 -35.60
C THR A 4 -5.03 -19.41 -34.09
N ASP A 5 -5.93 -20.06 -33.34
CA ASP A 5 -6.00 -20.37 -31.89
C ASP A 5 -4.68 -20.66 -31.12
N ARG A 6 -3.52 -20.75 -31.78
CA ARG A 6 -2.23 -21.14 -31.18
C ARG A 6 -1.57 -20.07 -30.30
N GLN A 7 -1.89 -18.78 -30.45
CA GLN A 7 -1.26 -17.72 -29.65
C GLN A 7 -1.91 -17.51 -28.27
N CYS A 8 -3.17 -17.93 -28.09
CA CYS A 8 -3.85 -17.89 -26.79
C CYS A 8 -3.33 -18.98 -25.83
N VAL A 9 -2.98 -20.17 -26.37
CA VAL A 9 -2.51 -21.29 -25.55
C VAL A 9 -1.08 -21.09 -25.03
N GLU A 10 -0.21 -20.40 -25.78
CA GLU A 10 1.16 -20.10 -25.30
C GLU A 10 1.19 -19.22 -24.03
N TRP A 11 0.17 -18.38 -23.80
CA TRP A 11 0.07 -17.53 -22.62
C TRP A 11 -0.42 -18.25 -21.37
N LEU A 12 -1.43 -19.13 -21.49
CA LEU A 12 -1.85 -20.03 -20.42
C LEU A 12 -0.70 -20.97 -20.02
N PHE A 13 0.03 -21.50 -21.00
CA PHE A 13 1.24 -22.30 -20.75
C PHE A 13 2.38 -21.50 -20.13
N SER A 14 2.44 -20.17 -20.31
CA SER A 14 3.45 -19.31 -19.68
C SER A 14 3.11 -19.08 -18.20
N VAL A 15 1.86 -18.76 -17.85
CA VAL A 15 1.47 -18.58 -16.44
C VAL A 15 1.54 -19.89 -15.66
N GLU A 16 1.09 -21.01 -16.24
CA GLU A 16 1.25 -22.33 -15.61
C GLU A 16 2.72 -22.76 -15.51
N ARG A 17 3.56 -22.54 -16.54
CA ARG A 17 5.02 -22.81 -16.42
C ARG A 17 5.71 -21.94 -15.39
N ILE A 18 5.42 -20.63 -15.36
CA ILE A 18 6.02 -19.71 -14.40
C ILE A 18 5.59 -20.06 -12.96
N CYS A 19 4.35 -20.51 -12.77
CA CYS A 19 3.89 -21.09 -11.50
C CYS A 19 4.56 -22.44 -11.19
N GLN A 20 4.81 -23.30 -12.19
CA GLN A 20 5.50 -24.59 -12.04
C GLN A 20 6.99 -24.44 -11.69
N GLU A 21 7.65 -23.35 -12.13
CA GLU A 21 9.02 -23.01 -11.74
C GLU A 21 9.12 -22.34 -10.36
N ASN A 22 8.02 -22.27 -9.58
CA ASN A 22 7.92 -21.60 -8.27
C ASN A 22 8.26 -20.09 -8.28
N ILE A 23 8.23 -19.44 -9.44
CA ILE A 23 8.59 -18.02 -9.56
C ILE A 23 7.44 -17.13 -9.08
N LEU A 24 6.20 -17.56 -9.31
CA LEU A 24 4.99 -16.84 -8.91
C LEU A 24 4.19 -17.61 -7.86
N GLN A 25 3.65 -16.88 -6.89
CA GLN A 25 2.76 -17.39 -5.85
C GLN A 25 1.30 -17.28 -6.32
N SER A 26 0.39 -18.04 -5.70
CA SER A 26 -1.04 -18.11 -6.10
C SER A 26 -1.77 -16.75 -6.15
N HIS A 27 -1.28 -15.72 -5.46
CA HIS A 27 -1.85 -14.38 -5.50
C HIS A 27 -1.35 -13.53 -6.68
N ASP A 28 -0.28 -13.94 -7.36
CA ASP A 28 0.22 -13.27 -8.54
C ASP A 28 -0.73 -13.42 -9.74
N ALA A 29 -1.68 -14.36 -9.66
CA ALA A 29 -2.81 -14.43 -10.57
C ALA A 29 -3.59 -13.10 -10.66
N GLN A 30 -3.51 -12.23 -9.64
CA GLN A 30 -4.01 -10.85 -9.71
C GLN A 30 -3.52 -10.07 -10.94
N ILE A 31 -2.32 -10.38 -11.46
CA ILE A 31 -1.71 -9.68 -12.60
C ILE A 31 -2.67 -9.63 -13.80
N PHE A 32 -3.43 -10.71 -14.02
CA PHE A 32 -4.24 -10.90 -15.22
C PHE A 32 -5.63 -10.26 -15.15
N PHE A 33 -6.05 -9.81 -13.97
CA PHE A 33 -7.39 -9.26 -13.76
C PHE A 33 -7.39 -7.73 -13.61
N GLU A 34 -8.48 -7.13 -14.08
CA GLU A 34 -8.79 -5.70 -13.98
C GLU A 34 -10.17 -5.48 -13.33
N VAL A 35 -10.43 -4.27 -12.84
CA VAL A 35 -11.79 -3.87 -12.47
C VAL A 35 -12.60 -3.69 -13.74
N GLY A 36 -13.81 -4.26 -13.77
CA GLY A 36 -14.68 -4.32 -14.94
C GLY A 36 -14.65 -5.66 -15.65
N ASP A 37 -13.75 -6.57 -15.29
CA ASP A 37 -13.67 -7.89 -15.91
C ASP A 37 -14.90 -8.73 -15.61
N SER A 38 -15.50 -9.29 -16.67
CA SER A 38 -16.42 -10.39 -16.54
C SER A 38 -15.66 -11.69 -16.29
N VAL A 39 -16.03 -12.39 -15.21
CA VAL A 39 -15.36 -13.60 -14.75
C VAL A 39 -16.36 -14.67 -14.33
N TRP A 40 -15.98 -15.92 -14.55
CA TRP A 40 -16.59 -17.07 -13.91
C TRP A 40 -15.81 -17.44 -12.64
N PHE A 41 -16.49 -17.99 -11.65
CA PHE A 41 -15.85 -18.64 -10.51
C PHE A 41 -16.73 -19.68 -9.85
N ASP A 42 -16.11 -20.72 -9.30
CA ASP A 42 -16.82 -21.76 -8.57
C ASP A 42 -16.97 -21.38 -7.10
N ARG A 43 -18.22 -21.29 -6.62
CA ARG A 43 -18.51 -21.14 -5.20
C ARG A 43 -18.23 -22.44 -4.45
N ASN A 44 -18.57 -23.55 -5.08
CA ASN A 44 -18.31 -24.92 -4.65
C ASN A 44 -18.28 -25.81 -5.90
N VAL A 45 -18.01 -27.11 -5.71
CA VAL A 45 -17.88 -28.10 -6.79
C VAL A 45 -19.14 -28.28 -7.67
N HIS A 46 -20.28 -27.71 -7.29
CA HIS A 46 -21.55 -27.84 -8.01
C HIS A 46 -22.16 -26.51 -8.46
N GLU A 47 -21.54 -25.37 -8.11
CA GLU A 47 -22.15 -24.05 -8.30
C GLU A 47 -21.12 -23.08 -8.88
N ARG A 48 -21.21 -22.88 -10.20
CA ARG A 48 -20.43 -21.91 -10.95
C ARG A 48 -21.22 -20.62 -11.13
N LEU A 49 -20.60 -19.49 -10.80
CA LEU A 49 -21.21 -18.17 -10.79
C LEU A 49 -20.51 -17.24 -11.77
N PHE A 50 -21.25 -16.31 -12.34
CA PHE A 50 -20.76 -15.27 -13.23
C PHE A 50 -20.95 -13.89 -12.60
N GLY A 51 -19.97 -13.02 -12.76
CA GLY A 51 -20.12 -11.63 -12.37
C GLY A 51 -19.02 -10.74 -12.91
N THR A 52 -19.01 -9.50 -12.43
CA THR A 52 -18.04 -8.48 -12.81
C THR A 52 -17.15 -8.12 -11.63
N ILE A 53 -15.84 -8.01 -11.85
CA ILE A 53 -14.91 -7.54 -10.83
C ILE A 53 -15.17 -6.05 -10.55
N GLU A 54 -15.62 -5.73 -9.34
CA GLU A 54 -15.78 -4.34 -8.89
C GLU A 54 -14.52 -3.79 -8.22
N LYS A 55 -13.73 -4.67 -7.60
CA LYS A 55 -12.57 -4.25 -6.81
C LYS A 55 -11.50 -5.32 -6.80
N LEU A 56 -10.25 -4.88 -6.92
CA LEU A 56 -9.08 -5.74 -6.73
C LEU A 56 -8.48 -5.49 -5.34
N ASN A 57 -8.21 -6.56 -4.59
CA ASN A 57 -7.45 -6.55 -3.34
C ASN A 57 -6.22 -7.45 -3.52
N SER A 58 -5.22 -7.39 -2.64
CA SER A 58 -3.95 -8.11 -2.86
C SER A 58 -4.07 -9.63 -3.00
N LYS A 59 -5.05 -10.26 -2.34
CA LYS A 59 -5.21 -11.73 -2.33
C LYS A 59 -6.49 -12.21 -3.04
N THR A 60 -7.46 -11.32 -3.21
CA THR A 60 -8.80 -11.62 -3.72
C THR A 60 -9.34 -10.43 -4.49
N CYS A 61 -10.32 -10.65 -5.35
CA CYS A 61 -11.13 -9.58 -5.90
C CYS A 61 -12.54 -9.60 -5.27
N THR A 62 -13.27 -8.51 -5.45
CA THR A 62 -14.71 -8.45 -5.20
C THR A 62 -15.44 -8.61 -6.52
N VAL A 63 -16.20 -9.68 -6.67
CA VAL A 63 -17.04 -9.95 -7.84
C VAL A 63 -18.49 -9.66 -7.49
N SER A 64 -19.18 -8.87 -8.31
CA SER A 64 -20.61 -8.61 -8.20
C SER A 64 -21.39 -9.40 -9.24
N LEU A 65 -22.41 -10.12 -8.76
CA LEU A 65 -23.37 -10.84 -9.59
C LEU A 65 -24.48 -9.91 -10.08
N ILE A 66 -25.17 -10.34 -11.12
CA ILE A 66 -26.44 -9.76 -11.55
C ILE A 66 -27.41 -9.82 -10.35
N GLY A 67 -27.92 -8.66 -9.93
CA GLY A 67 -28.73 -8.52 -8.71
C GLY A 67 -28.00 -7.98 -7.48
N GLY A 68 -26.70 -7.63 -7.59
CA GLY A 68 -25.98 -6.82 -6.60
C GLY A 68 -25.31 -7.60 -5.46
N LYS A 69 -25.44 -8.94 -5.43
CA LYS A 69 -24.73 -9.79 -4.46
C LYS A 69 -23.23 -9.79 -4.76
N LYS A 70 -22.40 -9.61 -3.72
CA LYS A 70 -20.94 -9.50 -3.83
C LYS A 70 -20.20 -10.66 -3.18
N TRP A 71 -19.10 -11.08 -3.79
CA TRP A 71 -18.25 -12.16 -3.29
C TRP A 71 -16.79 -11.73 -3.27
N ALA A 72 -16.07 -12.10 -2.20
CA ALA A 72 -14.61 -12.05 -2.18
C ALA A 72 -14.06 -13.34 -2.77
N VAL A 73 -13.42 -13.28 -3.93
CA VAL A 73 -12.99 -14.47 -4.69
C VAL A 73 -11.46 -14.47 -4.83
N PRO A 74 -10.77 -15.55 -4.41
CA PRO A 74 -9.34 -15.71 -4.70
C PRO A 74 -9.08 -15.75 -6.20
N TYR A 75 -8.00 -15.11 -6.64
CA TYR A 75 -7.68 -15.00 -8.07
C TYR A 75 -7.52 -16.35 -8.78
N MET A 76 -6.99 -17.37 -8.09
CA MET A 76 -6.88 -18.74 -8.61
C MET A 76 -8.22 -19.44 -8.89
N ARG A 77 -9.34 -18.86 -8.49
CA ARG A 77 -10.68 -19.42 -8.73
C ARG A 77 -11.45 -18.64 -9.80
N LEU A 78 -10.81 -17.67 -10.44
CA LEU A 78 -11.42 -16.86 -11.48
C LEU A 78 -11.01 -17.40 -12.84
N ASP A 79 -11.98 -17.51 -13.73
CA ASP A 79 -11.76 -17.74 -15.16
C ASP A 79 -12.24 -16.51 -15.94
N HIS A 80 -11.45 -16.09 -16.93
CA HIS A 80 -11.87 -15.04 -17.84
C HIS A 80 -13.03 -15.51 -18.72
N VAL A 81 -13.95 -14.60 -19.01
CA VAL A 81 -15.07 -14.87 -19.93
C VAL A 81 -14.69 -14.53 -21.37
N ASP A 82 -13.75 -13.60 -21.56
CA ASP A 82 -13.36 -13.08 -22.87
C ASP A 82 -11.85 -13.12 -23.03
N GLU A 83 -11.39 -14.03 -23.90
CA GLU A 83 -9.97 -14.20 -24.20
C GLU A 83 -9.42 -13.08 -25.11
N SER A 84 -10.28 -12.35 -25.82
CA SER A 84 -9.84 -11.25 -26.69
C SER A 84 -9.27 -10.06 -25.90
N LEU A 85 -9.56 -9.97 -24.61
CA LEU A 85 -9.00 -8.96 -23.71
C LEU A 85 -7.51 -9.20 -23.37
N PHE A 86 -6.97 -10.39 -23.67
CA PHE A 86 -5.58 -10.71 -23.34
C PHE A 86 -4.58 -9.87 -24.14
N ASP A 87 -4.79 -9.68 -25.44
CA ASP A 87 -3.87 -8.91 -26.29
C ASP A 87 -3.76 -7.45 -25.86
N ALA A 88 -4.91 -6.83 -25.54
CA ALA A 88 -4.96 -5.46 -25.06
C ALA A 88 -4.24 -5.27 -23.70
N ARG A 89 -4.09 -6.35 -22.92
CA ARG A 89 -3.52 -6.32 -21.56
C ARG A 89 -2.08 -6.83 -21.50
N ALA A 90 -1.63 -7.55 -22.52
CA ALA A 90 -0.33 -8.20 -22.56
C ALA A 90 0.83 -7.26 -22.17
N PRO A 91 0.90 -5.98 -22.60
CA PRO A 91 1.98 -5.09 -22.20
C PRO A 91 2.04 -4.84 -20.69
N ARG A 92 0.87 -4.65 -20.06
CA ARG A 92 0.76 -4.39 -18.63
C ARG A 92 1.02 -5.66 -17.82
N ALA A 93 0.41 -6.78 -18.23
CA ALA A 93 0.61 -8.07 -17.58
C ALA A 93 2.09 -8.46 -17.61
N ARG A 94 2.75 -8.32 -18.77
CA ARG A 94 4.20 -8.53 -18.92
C ARG A 94 5.00 -7.64 -17.97
N ARG A 95 4.68 -6.34 -17.91
CA ARG A 95 5.37 -5.42 -16.99
C ARG A 95 5.25 -5.84 -15.53
N LEU A 96 4.06 -6.28 -15.10
CA LEU A 96 3.84 -6.75 -13.73
C LEU A 96 4.54 -8.07 -13.45
N LEU A 97 4.57 -8.99 -14.41
CA LEU A 97 5.33 -10.23 -14.33
C LEU A 97 6.82 -9.95 -14.16
N ASP A 98 7.41 -9.09 -15.01
CA ASP A 98 8.83 -8.72 -14.91
C ASP A 98 9.17 -8.18 -13.52
N VAL A 99 8.31 -7.31 -12.97
CA VAL A 99 8.47 -6.76 -11.62
C VAL A 99 8.35 -7.86 -10.55
N ALA A 100 7.40 -8.79 -10.70
CA ALA A 100 7.21 -9.88 -9.74
C ALA A 100 8.42 -10.83 -9.71
N VAL A 101 8.90 -11.26 -10.88
CA VAL A 101 10.10 -12.08 -11.02
C VAL A 101 11.31 -11.37 -10.42
N ARG A 102 11.52 -10.09 -10.76
CA ARG A 102 12.66 -9.33 -10.26
C ARG A 102 12.61 -9.14 -8.76
N ALA A 103 11.44 -8.84 -8.20
CA ALA A 103 11.25 -8.71 -6.77
C ALA A 103 11.49 -10.02 -6.04
N ARG A 104 11.00 -11.15 -6.57
CA ARG A 104 11.24 -12.48 -6.00
C ARG A 104 12.73 -12.80 -5.93
N GLN A 105 13.47 -12.58 -7.02
CA GLN A 105 14.93 -12.75 -7.06
C GLN A 105 15.63 -11.91 -5.99
N MET A 106 15.34 -10.60 -5.92
CA MET A 106 15.94 -9.71 -4.92
C MET A 106 15.60 -10.14 -3.49
N MET A 107 14.36 -10.54 -3.24
CA MET A 107 13.95 -11.05 -1.93
C MET A 107 14.73 -12.32 -1.55
N ASP A 108 14.96 -13.23 -2.49
CA ASP A 108 15.72 -14.46 -2.27
C ASP A 108 17.22 -14.21 -2.05
N GLU A 109 17.82 -13.31 -2.84
CA GLU A 109 19.20 -12.82 -2.67
C GLU A 109 19.45 -12.24 -1.27
N HIS A 110 18.41 -11.66 -0.67
CA HIS A 110 18.47 -11.07 0.66
C HIS A 110 17.88 -11.96 1.77
N GLY A 111 17.63 -13.25 1.50
CA GLY A 111 17.21 -14.22 2.52
C GLY A 111 15.74 -14.14 2.95
N LEU A 112 14.90 -13.41 2.21
CA LEU A 112 13.46 -13.24 2.47
C LEU A 112 12.60 -14.30 1.77
N ARG A 113 13.04 -15.57 1.77
CA ARG A 113 12.34 -16.69 1.11
C ARG A 113 10.94 -16.95 1.68
N ALA A 114 10.76 -16.73 2.98
CA ALA A 114 9.47 -16.87 3.66
C ALA A 114 8.54 -15.66 3.48
N TRP A 115 9.01 -14.58 2.83
CA TRP A 115 8.21 -13.39 2.62
C TRP A 115 7.48 -13.44 1.28
N SER A 116 6.27 -12.89 1.24
CA SER A 116 5.44 -12.78 0.04
C SER A 116 5.51 -11.39 -0.60
N LEU A 117 5.33 -11.33 -1.91
CA LEU A 117 5.18 -10.09 -2.67
C LEU A 117 3.71 -9.90 -3.05
N TYR A 118 3.17 -8.69 -2.91
CA TYR A 118 1.81 -8.39 -3.37
C TYR A 118 1.76 -7.09 -4.17
N PHE A 119 0.89 -7.04 -5.17
CA PHE A 119 0.52 -5.78 -5.78
C PHE A 119 -0.63 -5.11 -5.00
N SER A 120 -0.48 -3.81 -4.78
CA SER A 120 -1.52 -2.97 -4.15
C SER A 120 -2.09 -1.97 -5.14
N HIS A 121 -3.38 -1.66 -4.97
CA HIS A 121 -4.06 -0.64 -5.77
C HIS A 121 -3.99 0.76 -5.15
N GLY A 122 -3.25 0.90 -4.05
CA GLY A 122 -3.00 2.18 -3.41
C GLY A 122 -2.11 3.06 -4.28
N ARG A 123 -2.56 4.30 -4.55
CA ARG A 123 -1.78 5.30 -5.30
C ARG A 123 -0.93 6.22 -4.42
N ARG A 124 -1.12 6.16 -3.10
CA ARG A 124 -0.48 7.08 -2.13
C ARG A 124 0.91 6.63 -1.70
N LEU A 125 1.18 5.33 -1.77
CA LEU A 125 2.45 4.72 -1.41
C LEU A 125 2.94 3.89 -2.60
N LEU A 126 4.24 3.96 -2.88
CA LEU A 126 4.86 3.22 -3.98
C LEU A 126 5.21 1.78 -3.56
N GLY A 127 5.54 1.58 -2.28
CA GLY A 127 5.75 0.28 -1.65
C GLY A 127 5.34 0.29 -0.17
N LYS A 128 5.28 -0.89 0.44
CA LYS A 128 5.08 -1.07 1.89
C LYS A 128 5.54 -2.44 2.39
N CYS A 129 6.30 -2.46 3.47
CA CYS A 129 6.62 -3.65 4.25
C CYS A 129 5.60 -3.91 5.37
N VAL A 130 5.12 -5.14 5.51
CA VAL A 130 4.16 -5.59 6.53
C VAL A 130 4.72 -6.82 7.25
N TYR A 131 5.33 -6.59 8.42
CA TYR A 131 5.98 -7.63 9.22
C TYR A 131 5.06 -8.77 9.68
N ARG A 132 3.86 -8.43 10.14
CA ARG A 132 2.91 -9.42 10.69
C ARG A 132 2.59 -10.50 9.65
N ASP A 133 2.51 -10.11 8.39
CA ASP A 133 2.14 -10.98 7.29
C ASP A 133 3.38 -11.42 6.48
N GLN A 134 4.59 -11.04 6.92
CA GLN A 134 5.87 -11.21 6.20
C GLN A 134 5.72 -10.85 4.73
N ALA A 135 5.19 -9.65 4.45
CA ALA A 135 4.76 -9.27 3.12
C ALA A 135 5.37 -7.93 2.67
N ILE A 136 5.83 -7.88 1.43
CA ILE A 136 6.20 -6.67 0.72
C ILE A 136 5.10 -6.35 -0.29
N PHE A 137 4.61 -5.12 -0.28
CA PHE A 137 3.63 -4.63 -1.22
C PHE A 137 4.28 -3.63 -2.17
N ILE A 138 4.02 -3.76 -3.47
CA ILE A 138 4.39 -2.78 -4.49
C ILE A 138 3.11 -2.22 -5.11
N SER A 139 3.04 -0.91 -5.35
CA SER A 139 1.89 -0.32 -6.03
C SER A 139 1.82 -0.80 -7.48
N ARG A 140 0.69 -1.37 -7.89
CA ARG A 140 0.43 -1.80 -9.27
C ARG A 140 0.61 -0.65 -10.25
N HIS A 141 0.14 0.55 -9.88
CA HIS A 141 0.35 1.75 -10.68
C HIS A 141 1.84 2.11 -10.80
N HIS A 142 2.60 1.97 -9.72
CA HIS A 142 4.03 2.25 -9.75
C HIS A 142 4.77 1.27 -10.66
N ALA A 143 4.53 -0.03 -10.50
CA ALA A 143 5.15 -1.09 -11.29
C ALA A 143 4.91 -0.92 -12.80
N VAL A 144 3.70 -0.52 -13.19
CA VAL A 144 3.32 -0.35 -14.60
C VAL A 144 3.88 0.94 -15.21
N ASN A 145 3.83 2.05 -14.48
CA ASN A 145 4.02 3.39 -15.07
C ASN A 145 5.40 4.03 -14.83
N HIS A 146 6.27 3.43 -14.03
CA HIS A 146 7.60 3.99 -13.71
C HIS A 146 8.72 3.14 -14.28
N GLN A 147 9.91 3.75 -14.41
CA GLN A 147 11.09 3.09 -14.96
C GLN A 147 11.55 1.91 -14.08
N PRO A 148 12.13 0.85 -14.68
CA PRO A 148 12.55 -0.34 -13.92
C PRO A 148 13.41 -0.01 -12.71
N GLU A 149 14.33 0.95 -12.85
CA GLU A 149 15.28 1.36 -11.81
C GLU A 149 14.55 1.97 -10.60
N GLN A 150 13.50 2.76 -10.85
CA GLN A 150 12.68 3.36 -9.80
C GLN A 150 11.85 2.30 -9.04
N VAL A 151 11.35 1.30 -9.78
CA VAL A 151 10.61 0.17 -9.19
C VAL A 151 11.55 -0.71 -8.37
N ASN A 152 12.73 -1.02 -8.89
CA ASN A 152 13.77 -1.78 -8.21
C ASN A 152 14.25 -1.09 -6.93
N ASP A 153 14.47 0.24 -6.97
CA ASP A 153 14.78 1.01 -5.76
C ASP A 153 13.66 0.88 -4.71
N THR A 154 12.39 0.84 -5.12
CA THR A 154 11.27 0.62 -4.19
C THR A 154 11.32 -0.76 -3.56
N ILE A 155 11.57 -1.78 -4.36
CA ILE A 155 11.65 -3.16 -3.89
C ILE A 155 12.77 -3.27 -2.86
N LEU A 156 13.97 -2.77 -3.18
CA LEU A 156 15.10 -2.75 -2.26
C LEU A 156 14.80 -1.90 -1.01
N HIS A 157 14.09 -0.78 -1.14
CA HIS A 157 13.63 0.02 0.01
C HIS A 157 12.79 -0.80 1.00
N GLU A 158 11.83 -1.57 0.49
CA GLU A 158 10.97 -2.41 1.33
C GLU A 158 11.69 -3.66 1.88
N ILE A 159 12.62 -4.24 1.11
CA ILE A 159 13.52 -5.30 1.58
C ILE A 159 14.40 -4.77 2.72
N ALA A 160 14.95 -3.55 2.59
CA ALA A 160 15.73 -2.93 3.66
C ALA A 160 14.92 -2.76 4.94
N HIS A 161 13.62 -2.44 4.85
CA HIS A 161 12.73 -2.49 6.02
C HIS A 161 12.67 -3.91 6.59
N ALA A 162 12.29 -4.89 5.78
CA ALA A 162 12.16 -6.27 6.24
C ALA A 162 13.40 -6.80 6.98
N LEU A 163 14.60 -6.40 6.53
CA LEU A 163 15.88 -6.73 7.17
C LEU A 163 16.18 -5.92 8.44
N ALA A 164 15.87 -4.62 8.46
CA ALA A 164 16.15 -3.73 9.60
C ALA A 164 15.20 -3.97 10.79
N GLY A 165 14.04 -4.55 10.54
CA GLY A 165 13.06 -4.83 11.58
C GLY A 165 12.12 -3.67 11.87
N SER A 166 10.95 -3.99 12.44
CA SER A 166 9.79 -3.09 12.53
C SER A 166 10.01 -1.82 13.35
N LYS A 167 11.00 -1.83 14.23
CA LYS A 167 11.33 -0.69 15.11
C LYS A 167 12.30 0.30 14.47
N ALA A 168 13.01 -0.08 13.41
CA ALA A 168 14.05 0.75 12.80
C ALA A 168 13.47 1.99 12.10
N GLY A 169 12.28 1.87 11.48
CA GLY A 169 11.74 2.89 10.59
C GLY A 169 12.77 3.27 9.51
N HIS A 170 12.85 4.54 9.12
CA HIS A 170 13.95 5.05 8.27
C HIS A 170 15.17 5.51 9.10
N GLY A 171 15.44 4.85 10.22
CA GLY A 171 16.53 5.15 11.15
C GLY A 171 17.92 4.74 10.64
N PRO A 172 18.99 4.95 11.43
CA PRO A 172 20.37 4.67 11.03
C PRO A 172 20.60 3.23 10.54
N GLU A 173 20.01 2.25 11.22
CA GLU A 173 20.08 0.83 10.85
C GLU A 173 19.49 0.56 9.47
N TRP A 174 18.27 1.06 9.22
CA TRP A 174 17.64 0.95 7.91
C TRP A 174 18.45 1.65 6.81
N LYS A 175 18.99 2.84 7.07
CA LYS A 175 19.81 3.57 6.08
C LYS A 175 21.08 2.81 5.72
N ALA A 176 21.75 2.22 6.73
CA ALA A 176 22.93 1.40 6.51
C ALA A 176 22.61 0.18 5.65
N ILE A 177 21.49 -0.50 5.92
CA ILE A 177 21.04 -1.63 5.12
C ILE A 177 20.65 -1.19 3.71
N ALA A 178 19.87 -0.13 3.56
CA ALA A 178 19.43 0.42 2.27
C ALA A 178 20.64 0.72 1.37
N LEU A 179 21.63 1.45 1.88
CA LEU A 179 22.89 1.71 1.17
C LEU A 179 23.62 0.42 0.80
N ARG A 180 23.73 -0.52 1.73
CA ARG A 180 24.43 -1.80 1.52
C ARG A 180 23.80 -2.63 0.40
N ILE A 181 22.48 -2.61 0.27
CA ILE A 181 21.75 -3.39 -0.76
C ILE A 181 21.44 -2.58 -2.02
N GLY A 182 21.95 -1.34 -2.12
CA GLY A 182 21.80 -0.51 -3.33
C GLY A 182 20.49 0.28 -3.43
N ALA A 183 19.71 0.39 -2.36
CA ALA A 183 18.57 1.32 -2.30
C ALA A 183 19.02 2.74 -1.95
N VAL A 184 18.28 3.73 -2.43
CA VAL A 184 18.45 5.12 -2.00
C VAL A 184 17.95 5.25 -0.55
N PRO A 185 18.79 5.68 0.41
CA PRO A 185 18.45 5.73 1.84
C PRO A 185 17.61 6.97 2.21
N GLU A 186 16.64 7.30 1.37
CA GLU A 186 15.71 8.40 1.58
C GLU A 186 14.28 7.89 1.82
N SER A 187 13.62 8.46 2.84
CA SER A 187 12.16 8.38 2.89
C SER A 187 11.62 9.20 1.71
N ARG A 188 11.00 8.54 0.71
CA ARG A 188 10.49 9.20 -0.50
C ARG A 188 9.66 10.44 -0.18
N ALA A 189 9.64 11.40 -1.13
CA ALA A 189 9.07 12.75 -1.00
C ALA A 189 7.69 12.87 -0.32
N TYR A 190 6.84 11.84 -0.40
CA TYR A 190 5.52 11.80 0.24
C TYR A 190 5.56 11.93 1.77
N GLU A 191 6.51 11.27 2.46
CA GLU A 191 6.61 11.39 3.92
C GLU A 191 7.23 12.73 4.33
N LYS A 192 8.14 13.29 3.52
CA LYS A 192 8.65 14.67 3.69
C LYS A 192 7.49 15.68 3.56
N ASP A 193 6.68 15.61 2.52
CA ASP A 193 5.51 16.46 2.29
C ASP A 193 4.44 16.31 3.38
N LYS A 194 4.16 15.10 3.84
CA LYS A 194 3.23 14.85 4.96
C LYS A 194 3.73 15.43 6.28
N ALA A 195 5.02 15.27 6.59
CA ALA A 195 5.62 15.86 7.78
C ALA A 195 5.61 17.40 7.71
N GLU A 196 5.90 17.96 6.54
CA GLU A 196 5.85 19.40 6.28
C GLU A 196 4.43 19.95 6.40
N ARG A 197 3.43 19.30 5.81
CA ARG A 197 2.00 19.66 5.98
C ARG A 197 1.57 19.64 7.44
N LYS A 198 1.97 18.60 8.19
CA LYS A 198 1.68 18.50 9.63
C LYS A 198 2.34 19.64 10.41
N ARG A 199 3.58 20.00 10.05
CA ARG A 199 4.31 21.13 10.65
C ARG A 199 3.63 22.46 10.33
N LYS A 200 3.24 22.70 9.07
CA LYS A 200 2.52 23.91 8.64
C LYS A 200 1.20 24.07 9.40
N LYS A 201 0.40 23.01 9.48
CA LYS A 201 -0.86 22.99 10.24
C LYS A 201 -0.65 23.27 11.73
N LEU A 202 0.41 22.71 12.32
CA LEU A 202 0.77 22.98 13.72
C LEU A 202 1.16 24.44 13.94
N LEU A 203 1.99 25.00 13.05
CA LEU A 203 2.43 26.40 13.13
C LEU A 203 1.25 27.36 12.98
N GLU A 204 0.35 27.09 12.05
CA GLU A 204 -0.88 27.87 11.83
C GLU A 204 -1.85 27.76 13.03
N ALA A 205 -2.03 26.57 13.61
CA ALA A 205 -2.83 26.43 14.82
C ALA A 205 -2.19 27.15 16.01
N LYS A 206 -0.86 27.07 16.13
CA LYS A 206 -0.09 27.74 17.18
C LYS A 206 -0.16 29.25 17.08
N SER A 207 -0.12 29.82 15.87
CA SER A 207 -0.12 31.27 15.66
C SER A 207 -1.44 31.96 16.03
N ARG A 208 -2.51 31.19 16.28
CA ARG A 208 -3.81 31.71 16.73
C ARG A 208 -3.82 32.10 18.21
N PHE A 209 -2.77 31.76 18.95
CA PHE A 209 -2.72 31.91 20.40
C PHE A 209 -1.41 32.53 20.87
N THR A 210 -1.45 33.21 22.01
CA THR A 210 -0.31 33.74 22.74
C THR A 210 -0.42 33.42 24.24
N THR A 211 0.67 33.64 24.97
CA THR A 211 0.65 33.54 26.43
C THR A 211 -0.32 34.59 26.99
N GLY A 212 -1.20 34.17 27.89
CA GLY A 212 -2.23 35.02 28.50
C GLY A 212 -3.64 34.77 27.97
N ASP A 213 -3.79 34.12 26.81
CA ASP A 213 -5.11 33.83 26.23
C ASP A 213 -5.89 32.85 27.09
N MET A 214 -7.20 33.10 27.20
CA MET A 214 -8.16 32.16 27.77
C MET A 214 -8.61 31.19 26.69
N VAL A 215 -8.44 29.90 26.95
CA VAL A 215 -8.74 28.84 25.98
C VAL A 215 -9.55 27.71 26.61
N SER A 216 -10.41 27.11 25.79
CA SER A 216 -11.11 25.86 26.10
C SER A 216 -10.51 24.69 25.32
N PHE A 217 -10.53 23.50 25.91
CA PHE A 217 -10.09 22.27 25.25
C PHE A 217 -10.63 21.01 25.93
N PRO A 218 -10.87 19.92 25.16
CA PRO A 218 -11.33 18.66 25.72
C PRO A 218 -10.17 17.80 26.25
N VAL A 219 -10.38 17.15 27.40
CA VAL A 219 -9.52 16.08 27.94
C VAL A 219 -10.38 14.90 28.37
N LYS A 220 -10.21 13.74 27.72
CA LYS A 220 -10.99 12.51 27.99
C LYS A 220 -12.51 12.75 28.06
N GLY A 221 -13.04 13.56 27.14
CA GLY A 221 -14.47 13.86 27.05
C GLY A 221 -14.99 14.96 27.98
N LYS A 222 -14.16 15.52 28.88
CA LYS A 222 -14.51 16.68 29.70
C LYS A 222 -13.91 17.95 29.14
N GLN A 223 -14.66 19.05 29.15
CA GLN A 223 -14.18 20.36 28.75
C GLN A 223 -13.43 21.03 29.91
N PHE A 224 -12.31 21.66 29.58
CA PHE A 224 -11.52 22.46 30.50
C PHE A 224 -11.34 23.85 29.92
N VAL A 225 -11.34 24.85 30.80
CA VAL A 225 -11.04 26.24 30.46
C VAL A 225 -9.84 26.65 31.30
N GLY A 226 -8.92 27.40 30.72
CA GLY A 226 -7.76 27.90 31.44
C GLY A 226 -6.95 28.91 30.65
N ARG A 227 -5.93 29.46 31.30
CA ARG A 227 -5.06 30.48 30.72
C ARG A 227 -3.78 29.87 30.16
N ILE A 228 -3.38 30.24 28.96
CA ILE A 228 -2.08 29.83 28.43
C ILE A 228 -0.97 30.52 29.23
N ILE A 229 -0.14 29.74 29.93
CA ILE A 229 1.00 30.25 30.71
C ILE A 229 2.34 30.08 29.99
N ARG A 230 2.41 29.20 28.98
CA ARG A 230 3.63 29.03 28.17
C ARG A 230 3.35 28.38 26.81
N MET A 231 4.00 28.91 25.77
CA MET A 231 3.97 28.36 24.42
C MET A 231 5.15 27.39 24.20
N ASN A 232 4.91 26.09 24.07
CA ASN A 232 5.95 25.12 23.70
C ASN A 232 5.90 24.81 22.18
N PRO A 233 6.92 24.15 21.60
CA PRO A 233 6.93 23.89 20.15
C PRO A 233 5.72 23.11 19.61
N LYS A 234 5.15 22.19 20.40
CA LYS A 234 4.04 21.32 19.96
C LYS A 234 2.75 21.46 20.74
N ARG A 235 2.76 22.13 21.91
CA ARG A 235 1.64 22.19 22.85
C ARG A 235 1.66 23.49 23.65
N ALA A 236 0.50 24.01 24.02
CA ALA A 236 0.40 25.05 25.04
C ALA A 236 0.44 24.43 26.44
N LYS A 237 1.08 25.11 27.39
CA LYS A 237 0.93 24.86 28.82
C LYS A 237 -0.20 25.74 29.32
N VAL A 238 -1.32 25.13 29.72
CA VAL A 238 -2.55 25.83 30.12
C VAL A 238 -2.80 25.60 31.60
N ASP A 239 -2.97 26.68 32.34
CA ASP A 239 -3.33 26.64 33.76
C ASP A 239 -4.85 26.74 33.93
N CYS A 240 -5.46 25.70 34.49
CA CYS A 240 -6.89 25.62 34.77
C CYS A 240 -7.20 25.84 36.27
N GLY A 241 -6.27 26.44 37.03
CA GLY A 241 -6.41 26.74 38.46
C GLY A 241 -6.04 25.57 39.36
N ASN A 242 -6.68 24.40 39.18
CA ASN A 242 -6.38 23.21 39.99
C ASN A 242 -5.30 22.30 39.38
N ARG A 243 -5.01 22.47 38.09
CA ARG A 243 -4.10 21.62 37.33
C ARG A 243 -3.61 22.32 36.07
N ILE A 244 -2.37 22.02 35.72
CA ILE A 244 -1.78 22.44 34.46
C ILE A 244 -1.85 21.32 33.42
N TYR A 245 -2.27 21.66 32.20
CA TYR A 245 -2.36 20.75 31.07
C TYR A 245 -1.37 21.11 29.95
N LEU A 246 -0.89 20.08 29.25
CA LEU A 246 -0.18 20.23 27.97
C LEU A 246 -1.14 19.94 26.82
N ALA A 247 -1.81 20.99 26.36
CA ALA A 247 -2.84 20.91 25.33
C ALA A 247 -2.25 21.11 23.91
N PRO A 248 -2.54 20.21 22.95
CA PRO A 248 -2.20 20.45 21.55
C PRO A 248 -2.91 21.68 20.99
N TYR A 249 -2.20 22.54 20.26
CA TYR A 249 -2.78 23.75 19.66
C TYR A 249 -3.99 23.48 18.75
N THR A 250 -4.04 22.31 18.12
CA THR A 250 -5.14 21.91 17.23
C THR A 250 -6.44 21.57 17.97
N LEU A 251 -6.43 21.53 19.30
CA LEU A 251 -7.60 21.24 20.15
C LEU A 251 -8.00 22.43 21.02
N LEU A 252 -7.28 23.56 20.90
CA LEU A 252 -7.61 24.78 21.63
C LEU A 252 -8.65 25.57 20.83
N GLU A 253 -9.56 26.18 21.57
CA GLU A 253 -10.51 27.17 21.08
C GLU A 253 -10.43 28.42 21.95
N ASN A 254 -10.66 29.60 21.37
CA ASN A 254 -10.70 30.84 22.14
C ASN A 254 -11.91 30.81 23.07
N HIS A 255 -11.68 31.15 24.33
CA HIS A 255 -12.73 31.31 25.34
C HIS A 255 -12.79 32.80 25.70
N VAL A 256 -13.91 33.45 25.32
CA VAL A 256 -14.17 34.86 25.60
C VAL A 256 -14.59 35.02 27.06
#